data_AF-A0A1F1D7U1-F1
#
_entry.id   AF-A0A1F1D7U1-F1
#
_cell.length_a   1.000
_cell.length_b   1.000
_cell.length_c   1.000
_cell.angle_alpha   90.00
_cell.angle_beta   90.00
_cell.angle_gamma   90.00
#
_symmetry.space_group_name_H-M   'P 1'
#
loop_
_entity.id
_entity.type
_entity.pdbx_description
1 polymer ?
#
loop_
_entity_poly.entity_id
_entity_poly.type
_entity_poly.pdbx_seq_one_letter_code
_entity_poly.pdbx_strand_id
1 'polypeptide(L)'
;TTQGTISAPSALPSEASEALKKSEESNQQATSALYRASKESLNEFKEDSSVKKAQTSDGTVYYNDEVATFESKDGAIVIIKNTGAWSSFDSNGGTIVVDEDGSWIKTNPEDSLYTAVRADGAAAVLNTKTLEQATDLSTIDIPKAPGPIDGFRGTAKTPAKPTKVADFSEITGLK
;
A
#
# COMPACT_ATOMS: atom_id res chain seq x y z
N THR A 1 -0.65 2.10 33.72
CA THR A 1 0.09 1.77 32.50
C THR A 1 -0.06 2.93 31.55
N THR A 2 0.99 3.71 31.40
CA THR A 2 0.99 4.98 30.67
C THR A 2 1.32 4.71 29.20
N GLN A 3 0.55 5.30 28.29
CA GLN A 3 0.82 5.33 26.85
C GLN A 3 2.29 5.66 26.60
N GLY A 4 2.94 4.93 25.70
CA GLY A 4 4.08 5.45 24.96
C GLY A 4 3.55 6.50 23.99
N THR A 5 3.30 7.71 24.51
CA THR A 5 2.83 8.85 23.73
C THR A 5 3.89 9.22 22.70
N ILE A 6 3.60 8.91 21.44
CA ILE A 6 4.04 9.78 20.35
C ILE A 6 3.35 11.12 20.64
N SER A 7 4.09 12.08 21.18
CA SER A 7 3.54 13.38 21.54
C SER A 7 3.16 14.12 20.25
N ALA A 8 2.04 14.83 20.25
CA ALA A 8 1.82 15.87 19.26
C ALA A 8 3.01 16.85 19.32
N PRO A 9 3.59 17.27 18.16
CA PRO A 9 4.75 18.15 18.16
C PRO A 9 4.38 19.46 18.86
N SER A 10 5.09 19.76 19.95
CA SER A 10 4.99 21.07 20.59
C SER A 10 5.64 22.11 19.66
N ALA A 11 4.78 22.81 18.93
CA ALA A 11 5.04 24.02 18.14
C ALA A 11 6.11 23.89 17.03
N LEU A 12 5.73 23.27 15.91
CA LEU A 12 6.39 23.52 14.63
C LEU A 12 6.22 25.02 14.24
N PRO A 13 7.25 25.69 13.68
CA PRO A 13 7.10 27.03 13.12
C PRO A 13 5.95 27.09 12.10
N SER A 14 5.24 28.22 12.02
CA SER A 14 4.07 28.34 11.12
C SER A 14 4.40 28.05 9.66
N GLU A 15 5.60 28.43 9.19
CA GLU A 15 6.07 28.12 7.83
C GLU A 15 6.28 26.62 7.60
N ALA A 16 6.84 25.91 8.58
CA ALA A 16 7.00 24.46 8.51
C ALA A 16 5.65 23.75 8.54
N SER A 17 4.70 24.24 9.34
CA SER A 17 3.33 23.70 9.41
C SER A 17 2.55 23.90 8.11
N GLU A 18 2.66 25.09 7.49
CA GLU A 18 2.04 25.39 6.19
C GLU A 18 2.67 24.58 5.05
N ALA A 19 4.00 24.40 5.06
CA ALA A 19 4.70 23.56 4.09
C ALA A 19 4.29 22.08 4.22
N LEU A 20 4.18 21.57 5.45
CA LEU A 20 3.68 20.22 5.72
C LEU A 20 2.24 20.06 5.21
N LYS A 21 1.35 21.00 5.54
CA LYS A 21 -0.03 20.97 5.07
C LYS A 21 -0.15 20.97 3.54
N LYS A 22 0.63 21.82 2.86
CA LYS A 22 0.66 21.85 1.39
C LYS A 22 1.20 20.55 0.80
N SER A 23 2.19 19.93 1.44
CA SER A 23 2.69 18.61 1.05
C SER A 23 1.66 17.51 1.26
N GLU A 24 0.88 17.56 2.33
CA GLU A 24 -0.23 16.64 2.60
C GLU A 24 -1.32 16.76 1.53
N GLU A 25 -1.77 17.99 1.22
CA GLU A 25 -2.78 18.25 0.18
C GLU A 25 -2.30 17.77 -1.20
N SER A 26 -1.04 18.03 -1.55
CA SER A 26 -0.43 17.55 -2.79
C SER A 26 -0.37 16.02 -2.84
N ASN A 27 -0.01 15.37 -1.73
CA ASN A 27 0.04 13.91 -1.64
C ASN A 27 -1.36 13.30 -1.78
N GLN A 28 -2.38 13.87 -1.13
CA GLN A 28 -3.77 13.44 -1.28
C GLN A 28 -4.29 13.60 -2.71
N GLN A 29 -3.89 14.67 -3.40
CA GLN A 29 -4.23 14.84 -4.81
C GLN A 29 -3.55 13.78 -5.69
N ALA A 30 -2.28 13.46 -5.43
CA ALA A 30 -1.55 12.45 -6.21
C ALA A 30 -2.11 11.04 -5.99
N THR A 31 -2.41 10.65 -4.75
CA THR A 31 -2.95 9.33 -4.44
C THR A 31 -4.38 9.15 -4.97
N SER A 32 -5.22 10.17 -4.86
CA SER A 32 -6.57 10.15 -5.47
C SER A 32 -6.52 10.10 -7.01
N ALA A 33 -5.54 10.73 -7.65
CA ALA A 33 -5.32 10.60 -9.08
C ALA A 33 -4.90 9.17 -9.47
N LEU A 34 -4.03 8.54 -8.68
CA LEU A 34 -3.60 7.15 -8.90
C LEU A 34 -4.77 6.16 -8.81
N TYR A 35 -5.65 6.31 -7.81
CA TYR A 35 -6.87 5.50 -7.71
C TYR A 35 -7.76 5.66 -8.94
N ARG A 36 -8.01 6.90 -9.39
CA ARG A 36 -8.85 7.16 -10.58
C ARG A 36 -8.26 6.56 -11.84
N ALA A 37 -6.96 6.73 -12.07
CA ALA A 37 -6.27 6.14 -13.21
C ALA A 37 -6.33 4.60 -13.18
N SER A 38 -6.19 4.00 -11.99
CA SER A 38 -6.30 2.55 -11.81
C SER A 38 -7.71 2.05 -12.08
N LYS A 39 -8.73 2.80 -11.64
CA LYS A 39 -10.15 2.51 -11.90
C LYS A 39 -10.48 2.59 -13.38
N GLU A 40 -9.98 3.61 -14.07
CA GLU A 40 -10.14 3.78 -15.52
C GLU A 40 -9.45 2.63 -16.27
N SER A 41 -8.21 2.32 -15.93
CA SER A 41 -7.45 1.18 -16.49
C SER A 41 -8.19 -0.15 -16.30
N LEU A 42 -8.79 -0.38 -15.12
CA LEU A 42 -9.63 -1.56 -14.87
C LEU A 42 -10.85 -1.59 -15.80
N ASN A 43 -11.49 -0.45 -16.07
CA ASN A 43 -12.65 -0.41 -16.97
C ASN A 43 -12.26 -0.67 -18.42
N GLU A 44 -11.14 -0.12 -18.89
CA GLU A 44 -10.62 -0.41 -20.22
C GLU A 44 -10.19 -1.88 -20.37
N PHE A 45 -9.52 -2.42 -19.35
CA PHE A 45 -9.08 -3.82 -19.34
C PHE A 45 -10.23 -4.81 -19.50
N LYS A 46 -11.41 -4.53 -18.94
CA LYS A 46 -12.60 -5.38 -19.07
C LYS A 46 -13.09 -5.53 -20.52
N GLU A 47 -12.83 -4.52 -21.35
CA GLU A 47 -13.30 -4.49 -22.74
C GLU A 47 -12.34 -5.23 -23.69
N ASP A 48 -11.15 -5.63 -23.22
CA ASP A 48 -10.20 -6.40 -24.02
C ASP A 48 -10.71 -7.84 -24.26
N SER A 49 -10.73 -8.25 -25.53
CA SER A 49 -11.21 -9.58 -25.95
C SER A 49 -10.45 -10.77 -25.36
N SER A 50 -9.20 -10.57 -24.92
CA SER A 50 -8.36 -11.59 -24.29
C SER A 50 -8.68 -11.79 -22.80
N VAL A 51 -9.44 -10.88 -22.21
CA VAL A 51 -9.73 -10.87 -20.78
C VAL A 51 -10.83 -11.85 -20.43
N LYS A 52 -10.52 -12.67 -19.44
CA LYS A 52 -11.40 -13.66 -18.82
C LYS A 52 -11.90 -13.12 -17.48
N LYS A 53 -12.93 -13.76 -16.96
CA LYS A 53 -13.53 -13.43 -15.66
C LYS A 53 -13.56 -14.65 -14.75
N ALA A 54 -13.30 -14.43 -13.46
CA ALA A 54 -13.44 -15.43 -12.40
C ALA A 54 -14.11 -14.80 -11.17
N GLN A 55 -14.90 -15.59 -10.45
CA GLN A 55 -15.50 -15.15 -9.19
C GLN A 55 -14.67 -15.65 -8.01
N THR A 56 -14.30 -14.75 -7.11
CA THR A 56 -13.53 -15.06 -5.90
C THR A 56 -14.25 -14.57 -4.64
N SER A 57 -13.70 -14.87 -3.46
CA SER A 57 -14.17 -14.26 -2.21
C SER A 57 -13.98 -12.75 -2.15
N ASP A 58 -13.07 -12.21 -2.97
CA ASP A 58 -12.62 -10.83 -2.92
C ASP A 58 -13.36 -9.95 -3.94
N GLY A 59 -13.93 -10.58 -4.98
CA GLY A 59 -14.76 -9.93 -5.98
C GLY A 59 -14.80 -10.68 -7.30
N THR A 60 -15.39 -10.03 -8.31
CA THR A 60 -15.27 -10.45 -9.71
C THR A 60 -13.92 -10.00 -10.24
N VAL A 61 -13.08 -10.97 -10.59
CA VAL A 61 -11.73 -10.73 -11.08
C VAL A 61 -11.69 -10.85 -12.59
N TYR A 62 -11.03 -9.88 -13.22
CA TYR A 62 -10.76 -9.84 -14.64
C TYR A 62 -9.28 -10.13 -14.86
N TYR A 63 -8.95 -11.03 -15.77
CA TYR A 63 -7.56 -11.45 -15.94
C TYR A 63 -7.22 -11.87 -17.38
N ASN A 64 -5.94 -11.75 -17.71
CA ASN A 64 -5.31 -12.40 -18.86
C ASN A 64 -4.10 -13.23 -18.36
N ASP A 65 -3.17 -13.59 -19.25
CA ASP A 65 -2.00 -14.42 -18.87
C ASP A 65 -0.94 -13.66 -18.05
N GLU A 66 -1.00 -12.32 -18.02
CA GLU A 66 0.01 -11.45 -17.39
C GLU A 66 -0.47 -10.83 -16.09
N VAL A 67 -1.75 -10.44 -16.02
CA VAL A 67 -2.29 -9.67 -14.91
C VAL A 67 -3.73 -10.08 -14.60
N ALA A 68 -4.07 -10.02 -13.32
CA ALA A 68 -5.42 -10.05 -12.82
C ALA A 68 -5.72 -8.74 -12.09
N THR A 69 -6.89 -8.16 -12.30
CA THR A 69 -7.32 -6.90 -11.68
C THR A 69 -8.79 -6.95 -11.29
N PHE A 70 -9.11 -6.31 -10.18
CA PHE A 70 -10.48 -6.20 -9.69
C PHE A 70 -10.67 -5.02 -8.77
N GLU A 71 -11.93 -4.70 -8.52
CA GLU A 71 -12.33 -3.83 -7.43
C GLU A 71 -12.74 -4.69 -6.25
N SER A 72 -12.09 -4.51 -5.10
CA SER A 72 -12.40 -5.21 -3.87
C SER A 72 -13.71 -4.70 -3.26
N LYS A 73 -14.21 -5.41 -2.23
CA LYS A 73 -15.49 -5.09 -1.56
C LYS A 73 -15.52 -3.71 -0.90
N ASP A 74 -14.37 -3.22 -0.46
CA ASP A 74 -14.17 -1.88 0.12
C ASP A 74 -13.90 -0.81 -0.96
N GLY A 75 -13.92 -1.18 -2.24
CA GLY A 75 -13.78 -0.27 -3.38
C GLY A 75 -12.33 -0.01 -3.80
N ALA A 76 -11.33 -0.65 -3.19
CA ALA A 76 -9.95 -0.53 -3.64
C ALA A 76 -9.73 -1.25 -4.99
N ILE A 77 -8.83 -0.72 -5.80
CA ILE A 77 -8.38 -1.38 -7.04
C ILE A 77 -7.19 -2.25 -6.72
N VAL A 78 -7.33 -3.55 -6.96
CA VAL A 78 -6.31 -4.55 -6.71
C VAL A 78 -5.77 -5.06 -8.05
N ILE A 79 -4.44 -5.09 -8.18
CA ILE A 79 -3.73 -5.55 -9.37
C ILE A 79 -2.75 -6.64 -8.94
N ILE A 80 -2.78 -7.80 -9.58
CA ILE A 80 -1.92 -8.96 -9.30
C ILE A 80 -1.22 -9.35 -10.59
N LYS A 81 0.11 -9.33 -10.58
CA LYS A 81 0.93 -9.82 -11.69
C LYS A 81 1.01 -11.34 -11.66
N ASN A 82 1.23 -11.96 -12.81
CA ASN A 82 1.43 -13.41 -12.91
C ASN A 82 2.67 -13.90 -12.14
N THR A 83 3.61 -13.01 -11.82
CA THR A 83 4.77 -13.26 -10.96
C THR A 83 4.42 -13.32 -9.47
N GLY A 84 3.22 -12.85 -9.09
CA GLY A 84 2.71 -12.82 -7.73
C GLY A 84 2.86 -11.47 -7.03
N ALA A 85 3.65 -10.53 -7.56
CA ALA A 85 3.62 -9.15 -7.07
C ALA A 85 2.20 -8.56 -7.19
N TRP A 86 1.79 -7.76 -6.22
CA TRP A 86 0.46 -7.18 -6.23
C TRP A 86 0.42 -5.79 -5.59
N SER A 87 -0.63 -5.04 -5.91
CA SER A 87 -0.85 -3.71 -5.35
C SER A 87 -2.34 -3.48 -5.09
N SER A 88 -2.63 -2.61 -4.14
CA SER A 88 -3.98 -2.16 -3.81
C SER A 88 -4.00 -0.65 -3.65
N PHE A 89 -4.99 0.00 -4.26
CA PHE A 89 -5.16 1.45 -4.22
C PHE A 89 -6.59 1.78 -3.82
N ASP A 90 -6.78 2.42 -2.66
CA ASP A 90 -8.10 2.88 -2.22
C ASP A 90 -8.36 4.34 -2.61
N SER A 91 -9.62 4.73 -2.53
CA SER A 91 -10.09 6.08 -2.89
C SER A 91 -9.66 7.18 -1.91
N ASN A 92 -9.26 6.80 -0.68
CA ASN A 92 -8.75 7.71 0.35
C ASN A 92 -7.25 7.94 0.23
N GLY A 93 -6.60 7.25 -0.71
CA GLY A 93 -5.19 7.37 -1.04
C GLY A 93 -4.29 6.37 -0.32
N GLY A 94 -4.87 5.40 0.39
CA GLY A 94 -4.13 4.27 0.91
C GLY A 94 -3.59 3.41 -0.23
N THR A 95 -2.31 3.05 -0.11
CA THR A 95 -1.59 2.28 -1.12
C THR A 95 -0.87 1.14 -0.44
N ILE A 96 -0.97 -0.04 -1.05
CA ILE A 96 -0.18 -1.22 -0.71
C ILE A 96 0.53 -1.66 -1.98
N VAL A 97 1.83 -1.93 -1.88
CA VAL A 97 2.61 -2.57 -2.95
C VAL A 97 3.40 -3.70 -2.32
N VAL A 98 3.29 -4.89 -2.89
CA VAL A 98 3.99 -6.10 -2.46
C VAL A 98 4.76 -6.66 -3.64
N ASP A 99 6.06 -6.78 -3.48
CA ASP A 99 6.96 -7.33 -4.50
C ASP A 99 7.00 -8.86 -4.46
N GLU A 100 7.61 -9.45 -5.49
CA GLU A 100 7.67 -10.91 -5.71
C GLU A 100 8.43 -11.65 -4.59
N ASP A 101 9.40 -10.97 -3.96
CA ASP A 101 10.14 -11.48 -2.82
C ASP A 101 9.35 -11.41 -1.51
N GLY A 102 8.21 -10.71 -1.50
CA GLY A 102 7.34 -10.50 -0.35
C GLY A 102 7.67 -9.24 0.44
N SER A 103 8.67 -8.45 0.05
CA SER A 103 8.83 -7.10 0.56
C SER A 103 7.61 -6.25 0.19
N TRP A 104 7.32 -5.24 1.00
CA TRP A 104 6.14 -4.42 0.80
C TRP A 104 6.25 -3.04 1.41
N ILE A 105 5.48 -2.13 0.85
CA ILE A 105 5.19 -0.82 1.41
C ILE A 105 3.69 -0.64 1.61
N LYS A 106 3.33 0.10 2.66
CA LYS A 106 1.95 0.53 2.92
C LYS A 106 1.97 2.00 3.32
N THR A 107 1.16 2.81 2.65
CA THR A 107 0.90 4.19 3.03
C THR A 107 -0.57 4.34 3.38
N ASN A 108 -0.86 4.95 4.52
CA ASN A 108 -2.21 5.36 4.87
C ASN A 108 -2.22 6.86 5.21
N PRO A 109 -2.81 7.72 4.37
CA PRO A 109 -2.88 9.15 4.65
C PRO A 109 -3.65 9.49 5.94
N GLU A 110 -4.66 8.70 6.31
CA GLU A 110 -5.47 8.93 7.52
C GLU A 110 -4.60 8.80 8.78
N ASP A 111 -3.79 7.74 8.84
CA ASP A 111 -2.87 7.49 9.96
C ASP A 111 -1.57 8.29 9.85
N SER A 112 -1.31 8.89 8.68
CA SER A 112 -0.05 9.58 8.36
C SER A 112 1.17 8.67 8.52
N LEU A 113 1.01 7.38 8.19
CA LEU A 113 2.07 6.38 8.33
C LEU A 113 2.56 5.90 6.97
N TYR A 114 3.87 5.82 6.84
CA TYR A 114 4.57 5.07 5.80
C TYR A 114 5.24 3.87 6.46
N THR A 115 4.82 2.66 6.09
CA THR A 115 5.47 1.42 6.52
C THR A 115 6.20 0.79 5.36
N ALA A 116 7.43 0.35 5.59
CA ALA A 116 8.20 -0.45 4.64
C ALA A 116 8.75 -1.69 5.35
N VAL A 117 8.68 -2.84 4.68
CA VAL A 117 9.17 -4.14 5.16
C VAL A 117 9.91 -4.84 4.03
N ARG A 118 11.16 -5.22 4.27
CA ARG A 118 11.95 -6.03 3.35
C ARG A 118 11.61 -7.52 3.48
N ALA A 119 11.97 -8.30 2.47
CA ALA A 119 11.77 -9.75 2.47
C ALA A 119 12.45 -10.47 3.63
N ASP A 120 13.55 -9.93 4.16
CA ASP A 120 14.25 -10.45 5.33
C ASP A 120 13.63 -10.04 6.68
N GLY A 121 12.49 -9.33 6.65
CA GLY A 121 11.74 -8.86 7.81
C GLY A 121 12.30 -7.59 8.46
N ALA A 122 13.31 -6.93 7.88
CA ALA A 122 13.70 -5.58 8.28
C ALA A 122 12.55 -4.60 7.99
N ALA A 123 12.14 -3.81 8.98
CA ALA A 123 11.00 -2.93 8.87
C ALA A 123 11.24 -1.57 9.51
N ALA A 124 10.64 -0.54 8.93
CA ALA A 124 10.57 0.80 9.51
C ALA A 124 9.19 1.40 9.25
N VAL A 125 8.75 2.23 10.19
CA VAL A 125 7.51 2.99 10.11
C VAL A 125 7.86 4.46 10.35
N LEU A 126 7.48 5.32 9.42
CA LEU A 126 7.66 6.76 9.49
C LEU A 126 6.30 7.44 9.64
N ASN A 127 6.16 8.30 10.63
CA ASN A 127 5.05 9.26 10.65
C ASN A 127 5.37 10.38 9.66
N THR A 128 4.61 10.51 8.58
CA THR A 128 4.89 11.47 7.50
C THR A 128 4.63 12.92 7.90
N LYS A 129 3.92 13.17 9.02
CA LYS A 129 3.69 14.51 9.56
C LYS A 129 4.78 14.95 10.53
N THR A 130 5.18 14.06 11.45
CA THR A 130 6.16 14.38 12.50
C THR A 130 7.59 13.99 12.12
N LEU A 131 7.76 13.15 11.09
CA LEU A 131 9.01 12.53 10.67
C LEU A 131 9.64 11.60 11.73
N GLU A 132 8.87 11.20 12.74
CA GLU A 132 9.32 10.27 13.76
C GLU A 132 9.25 8.83 13.25
N GLN A 133 10.26 8.03 13.61
CA GLN A 133 10.32 6.61 13.30
C GLN A 133 9.83 5.76 14.49
N ALA A 134 9.02 4.74 14.21
CA ALA A 134 8.61 3.81 15.25
C ALA A 134 9.76 2.87 15.65
N THR A 135 9.92 2.64 16.95
CA THR A 135 10.89 1.68 17.50
C THR A 135 10.24 0.34 17.88
N ASP A 136 8.93 0.23 17.78
CA ASP A 136 8.17 -1.00 18.01
C ASP A 136 7.38 -1.34 16.74
N LEU A 137 7.42 -2.62 16.36
CA LEU A 137 6.79 -3.16 15.16
C LEU A 137 5.54 -3.98 15.49
N SER A 138 5.20 -4.15 16.77
CA SER A 138 4.08 -4.98 17.23
C SER A 138 2.71 -4.49 16.74
N THR A 139 2.62 -3.22 16.36
CA THR A 139 1.42 -2.55 15.87
C THR A 139 1.30 -2.52 14.35
N ILE A 140 2.28 -3.06 13.62
CA ILE A 140 2.23 -3.08 12.15
C ILE A 140 1.11 -4.02 11.69
N ASP A 141 0.15 -3.43 10.99
CA ASP A 141 -0.86 -4.18 10.25
C ASP A 141 -0.29 -4.73 8.94
N ILE A 142 -0.15 -6.05 8.87
CA ILE A 142 0.42 -6.75 7.72
C ILE A 142 -0.66 -6.87 6.64
N PRO A 143 -0.40 -6.44 5.38
CA PRO A 143 -1.36 -6.57 4.31
C PRO A 143 -1.81 -8.02 4.11
N LYS A 144 -3.10 -8.19 3.83
CA LYS A 144 -3.65 -9.50 3.49
C LYS A 144 -3.52 -9.73 1.98
N ALA A 145 -2.85 -10.80 1.59
CA ALA A 145 -2.77 -11.18 0.17
C ALA A 145 -4.17 -11.51 -0.39
N PRO A 146 -4.47 -11.09 -1.63
CA PRO A 146 -5.64 -11.56 -2.37
C PRO A 146 -5.70 -13.09 -2.48
N GLY A 147 -6.92 -13.63 -2.54
CA GLY A 147 -7.15 -15.05 -2.73
C GLY A 147 -6.70 -15.56 -4.11
N PRO A 148 -6.52 -16.89 -4.26
CA PRO A 148 -6.20 -17.48 -5.56
C PRO A 148 -7.35 -17.29 -6.55
N ILE A 149 -7.00 -17.16 -7.83
CA ILE A 149 -7.92 -16.91 -8.93
C ILE A 149 -7.92 -18.11 -9.86
N ASP A 150 -9.08 -18.73 -10.06
CA ASP A 150 -9.19 -19.88 -10.95
C ASP A 150 -8.90 -19.50 -12.41
N GLY A 151 -8.07 -20.29 -13.07
CA GLY A 151 -7.60 -20.07 -14.45
C GLY A 151 -6.50 -19.01 -14.63
N PHE A 152 -6.18 -18.20 -13.62
CA PHE A 152 -5.04 -17.28 -13.65
C PHE A 152 -3.79 -17.99 -13.10
N ARG A 153 -2.64 -17.81 -13.78
CA ARG A 153 -1.41 -18.52 -13.40
C ARG A 153 -0.68 -17.88 -12.20
N GLY A 154 -0.94 -16.61 -11.91
CA GLY A 154 -0.34 -15.92 -10.78
C GLY A 154 -1.01 -16.25 -9.45
N THR A 155 -0.21 -16.28 -8.39
CA THR A 155 -0.70 -16.34 -7.00
C THR A 155 -0.14 -15.14 -6.27
N ALA A 156 -1.01 -14.31 -5.67
CA ALA A 156 -0.58 -13.13 -4.95
C ALA A 156 0.40 -13.49 -3.82
N LYS A 157 1.52 -12.78 -3.77
CA LYS A 157 2.60 -13.02 -2.82
C LYS A 157 2.13 -12.70 -1.41
N THR A 158 2.39 -13.61 -0.47
CA THR A 158 2.21 -13.34 0.97
C THR A 158 3.23 -12.31 1.43
N PRO A 159 2.81 -11.17 2.01
CA PRO A 159 3.73 -10.15 2.52
C PRO A 159 4.62 -10.67 3.64
N ALA A 160 5.87 -10.23 3.65
CA ALA A 160 6.85 -10.57 4.68
C ALA A 160 6.41 -10.04 6.06
N LYS A 161 6.66 -10.83 7.10
CA LYS A 161 6.40 -10.41 8.48
C LYS A 161 7.54 -9.51 8.98
N PRO A 162 7.25 -8.34 9.58
CA PRO A 162 8.28 -7.55 10.24
C PRO A 162 8.84 -8.30 11.46
N THR A 163 10.16 -8.36 11.59
CA THR A 163 10.85 -9.07 12.68
C THR A 163 11.93 -8.25 13.37
N LYS A 164 12.46 -7.21 12.72
CA LYS A 164 13.53 -6.36 13.26
C LYS A 164 13.37 -4.92 12.76
N VAL A 165 13.57 -3.97 13.67
CA VAL A 165 13.56 -2.54 13.35
C VAL A 165 14.80 -2.23 12.51
N ALA A 166 14.62 -1.41 11.48
CA ALA A 166 15.68 -0.87 10.65
C ALA A 166 15.47 0.65 10.49
N ASP A 167 16.49 1.34 9.99
CA ASP A 167 16.33 2.74 9.64
C ASP A 167 15.52 2.90 8.35
N PHE A 168 14.59 3.87 8.35
CA PHE A 168 13.70 4.13 7.23
C PHE A 168 14.45 4.47 5.93
N SER A 169 15.51 5.28 6.02
CA SER A 169 16.30 5.66 4.84
C SER A 169 17.11 4.49 4.30
N GLU A 170 17.60 3.61 5.18
CA GLU A 170 18.30 2.40 4.78
C GLU A 170 17.39 1.44 4.03
N ILE A 171 16.12 1.32 4.43
CA ILE A 171 15.20 0.36 3.80
C ILE A 171 14.54 0.89 2.52
N THR A 172 14.21 2.18 2.48
CA THR A 172 13.50 2.82 1.35
C THR A 172 14.43 3.50 0.35
N GLY A 173 15.66 3.84 0.75
CA GLY A 173 16.57 4.68 -0.05
C GLY A 173 16.19 6.17 -0.08
N LEU A 174 15.12 6.57 0.63
CA LEU A 174 14.69 7.97 0.75
C LEU A 174 15.52 8.67 1.82
N LYS A 175 16.14 9.79 1.47
CA LYS A 175 16.92 10.64 2.37
C LYS A 175 16.16 11.91 2.75
#